data_AF-A0A5C9DTX6-F1
#
_entry.id   AF-A0A5C9DTX6-F1
#
_cell.length_a   1.000
_cell.length_b   1.000
_cell.length_c   1.000
_cell.angle_alpha   90.00
_cell.angle_beta   90.00
_cell.angle_gamma   90.00
#
_symmetry.space_group_name_H-M   'P 1'
#
loop_
_entity.id
_entity.type
_entity.pdbx_description
1 polymer ?
#
loop_
_entity_poly.entity_id
_entity_poly.type
_entity_poly.pdbx_seq_one_letter_code
_entity_poly.pdbx_strand_id
1 'polypeptide(L)'
;MRINILILKIANSALFGLVIYLFLNIFDLASVIIDQTTGDLTVVQFIISLYHLLSYVLYLVFFIIGWVISLVIGFLFGFLRLYSAGYMVNFIQIFFEEFLNSWFVFPSGVDPSLSTIPGLILGELDTFLQNIYLLFFQVLFIASMVYLAFSILRSDPKYSLFAIGFLVAMMIIPSMAFGLRDMFALFYPPGVEFTLLGDMFDPREPGILSNLDYFDNAFIFLLSPIALFSIVSYLYLEFAFQINYIEEVTSPSLERGERLESQLRLLRKESLQITANAEKIREEAKQRKKELGIEGSSVRKFLTQQEQKFSYIKEMIEKRKLEEEEKKLISAASKTRRLGRYVERLFEEDPEAEDTITAKSSAPRPKNLITSTILTSSYRLILLFIISFIIIHPQWLLEPVFQLPPAITEAVANYSPEIIIILLIPVMLLFPVISQIISYVKHRNLMIRLQQEGRIKEILTTVEDYVKEAEEEEELPEAEGVTVEEATTEAT
;
A
#
# COMPACT_ATOMS: atom_id res chain seq x y z
N MET A 1 -24.49 3.74 -1.00
CA MET A 1 -23.06 3.57 -0.62
C MET A 1 -22.08 4.04 -1.69
N ARG A 2 -22.29 3.71 -2.98
CA ARG A 2 -21.43 4.18 -4.10
C ARG A 2 -21.17 5.70 -4.10
N ILE A 3 -22.19 6.51 -3.77
CA ILE A 3 -22.07 7.97 -3.66
C ILE A 3 -21.11 8.37 -2.53
N ASN A 4 -21.14 7.71 -1.37
CA ASN A 4 -20.27 8.05 -0.23
C ASN A 4 -18.81 7.69 -0.52
N ILE A 5 -18.56 6.56 -1.19
CA ILE A 5 -17.20 6.16 -1.62
C ILE A 5 -16.68 7.16 -2.65
N LEU A 6 -17.52 7.61 -3.58
CA LEU A 6 -17.14 8.61 -4.59
C LEU A 6 -16.82 9.96 -3.93
N ILE A 7 -17.59 10.40 -2.93
CA ILE A 7 -17.29 11.60 -2.12
C ILE A 7 -15.94 11.47 -1.42
N LEU A 8 -15.65 10.31 -0.82
CA LEU A 8 -14.35 10.03 -0.19
C LEU A 8 -13.19 10.09 -1.20
N LYS A 9 -13.37 9.55 -2.42
CA LYS A 9 -12.36 9.64 -3.49
C LYS A 9 -12.11 11.08 -3.95
N ILE A 10 -13.17 11.87 -4.09
CA ILE A 10 -13.05 13.31 -4.41
C ILE A 10 -12.30 14.04 -3.30
N ALA A 11 -12.67 13.81 -2.03
CA ALA A 11 -12.00 14.41 -0.88
C ALA A 11 -10.51 14.03 -0.83
N ASN A 12 -10.17 12.77 -1.08
CA ASN A 12 -8.79 12.30 -1.13
C ASN A 12 -8.00 12.95 -2.29
N SER A 13 -8.62 13.09 -3.46
CA SER A 13 -8.02 13.81 -4.59
C SER A 13 -7.82 15.30 -4.32
N ALA A 14 -8.72 15.93 -3.57
CA ALA A 14 -8.59 17.33 -3.17
C ALA A 14 -7.47 17.51 -2.12
N LEU A 15 -7.40 16.64 -1.11
CA LEU A 15 -6.28 16.58 -0.16
C LEU A 15 -4.95 16.43 -0.90
N PHE A 16 -4.93 15.60 -1.92
CA PHE A 16 -3.75 15.41 -2.73
C PHE A 16 -3.34 16.68 -3.50
N GLY A 17 -4.29 17.38 -4.14
CA GLY A 17 -4.01 18.68 -4.77
C GLY A 17 -3.42 19.68 -3.77
N LEU A 18 -3.86 19.62 -2.51
CA LEU A 18 -3.30 20.42 -1.42
C LEU A 18 -1.88 19.99 -1.03
N VAL A 19 -1.55 18.69 -1.05
CA VAL A 19 -0.18 18.20 -0.87
C VAL A 19 0.75 18.78 -1.94
N ILE A 20 0.35 18.75 -3.22
CA ILE A 20 1.16 19.35 -4.30
C ILE A 20 1.32 20.85 -4.09
N TYR A 21 0.23 21.55 -3.78
CA TYR A 21 0.28 22.99 -3.57
C TYR A 21 1.26 23.36 -2.44
N LEU A 22 1.18 22.65 -1.31
CA LEU A 22 2.13 22.85 -0.20
C LEU A 22 3.56 22.49 -0.61
N PHE A 23 3.75 21.41 -1.37
CA PHE A 23 5.06 21.01 -1.85
C PHE A 23 5.71 22.07 -2.76
N LEU A 24 4.93 22.63 -3.71
CA LEU A 24 5.42 23.67 -4.62
C LEU A 24 5.71 25.01 -3.92
N ASN A 25 5.13 25.25 -2.75
CA ASN A 25 5.50 26.41 -1.91
C ASN A 25 6.77 26.15 -1.08
N ILE A 26 7.22 24.90 -0.98
CA ILE A 26 8.45 24.53 -0.24
C ILE A 26 9.62 24.36 -1.18
N PHE A 27 9.33 23.97 -2.42
CA PHE A 27 10.31 23.53 -3.40
C PHE A 27 10.21 24.39 -4.65
N ASP A 28 11.31 25.07 -4.99
CA ASP A 28 11.37 25.90 -6.19
C ASP A 28 11.60 25.01 -7.42
N LEU A 29 10.50 24.49 -7.97
CA LEU A 29 10.56 23.64 -9.15
C LEU A 29 11.06 24.40 -10.39
N ALA A 30 10.91 25.73 -10.44
CA ALA A 30 11.27 26.51 -11.62
C ALA A 30 12.79 26.51 -11.84
N SER A 31 13.56 26.70 -10.77
CA SER A 31 15.02 26.63 -10.78
C SER A 31 15.58 25.21 -10.95
N VAL A 32 14.79 24.18 -10.63
CA VAL A 32 15.15 22.79 -10.95
C VAL A 32 14.96 22.46 -12.43
N ILE A 33 14.01 23.11 -13.11
CA ILE A 33 13.74 22.86 -14.53
C ILE A 33 14.65 23.71 -15.42
N ILE A 34 14.81 24.99 -15.07
CA ILE A 34 15.55 25.98 -15.84
C ILE A 34 16.73 26.44 -15.01
N ASP A 35 17.92 26.32 -15.56
CA ASP A 35 19.11 26.90 -14.95
C ASP A 35 19.03 28.43 -15.03
N GLN A 36 19.08 29.11 -13.88
CA GLN A 36 18.95 30.56 -13.80
C GLN A 36 20.13 31.32 -14.42
N THR A 37 21.29 30.66 -14.59
CA THR A 37 22.49 31.30 -15.14
C THR A 37 22.50 31.30 -16.66
N THR A 38 22.05 30.20 -17.29
CA THR A 38 22.06 30.01 -18.73
C THR A 38 20.69 30.23 -19.39
N GLY A 39 19.61 30.08 -18.63
CA GLY A 39 18.23 30.12 -19.14
C GLY A 39 17.80 28.86 -19.89
N ASP A 40 18.67 27.85 -19.94
CA ASP A 40 18.42 26.60 -20.65
C ASP A 40 17.75 25.56 -19.75
N LEU A 41 17.14 24.57 -20.39
CA LEU A 41 16.64 23.38 -19.70
C LEU A 41 17.82 22.61 -19.10
N THR A 42 17.72 22.22 -17.85
CA THR A 42 18.74 21.41 -17.14
C THR A 42 19.09 20.10 -17.85
N VAL A 43 18.16 19.47 -18.57
CA VAL A 43 18.44 18.29 -19.41
C VAL A 43 19.40 18.64 -20.56
N VAL A 44 19.26 19.82 -21.15
CA VAL A 44 20.17 20.31 -22.19
C VAL A 44 21.54 20.61 -21.59
N GLN A 45 21.57 21.29 -20.43
CA GLN A 45 22.81 21.56 -19.70
C GLN A 45 23.54 20.29 -19.27
N PHE A 46 22.81 19.24 -18.87
CA PHE A 46 23.38 17.92 -18.60
C PHE A 46 24.09 17.32 -19.84
N ILE A 47 23.48 17.42 -21.02
CA ILE A 47 24.07 16.91 -22.26
C ILE A 47 25.30 17.73 -22.64
N ILE A 48 25.23 19.06 -22.49
CA ILE A 48 26.34 19.98 -22.78
C ILE A 48 27.52 19.72 -21.84
N SER A 49 27.29 19.64 -20.52
CA SER A 49 28.36 19.39 -19.55
C SER A 49 28.98 18.00 -19.72
N LEU A 50 28.17 16.97 -20.05
CA LEU A 50 28.70 15.65 -20.41
C LEU A 50 29.60 15.71 -21.65
N TYR A 51 29.19 16.46 -22.68
CA TYR A 51 29.98 16.63 -23.90
C TYR A 51 31.30 17.37 -23.63
N HIS A 52 31.29 18.44 -22.84
CA HIS A 52 32.49 19.16 -22.44
C HIS A 52 33.42 18.28 -21.60
N LEU A 53 32.88 17.59 -20.58
CA LEU A 53 33.66 16.68 -19.73
C LEU A 53 34.35 15.59 -20.55
N LEU A 54 33.62 14.94 -21.47
CA LEU A 54 34.20 13.94 -22.38
C LEU A 54 35.26 14.55 -23.30
N SER A 55 35.04 15.76 -23.81
CA SER A 55 36.00 16.46 -24.66
C SER A 55 37.31 16.74 -23.93
N TYR A 56 37.24 17.25 -22.69
CA TYR A 56 38.42 17.51 -21.87
C TYR A 56 39.17 16.24 -21.47
N VAL A 57 38.45 15.19 -21.09
CA VAL A 57 39.05 13.90 -20.73
C VAL A 57 39.74 13.28 -21.93
N LEU A 58 39.10 13.26 -23.10
CA LEU A 58 39.70 12.74 -24.33
C LEU A 58 40.93 13.55 -24.75
N TYR A 59 40.86 14.88 -24.64
CA TYR A 59 42.01 15.75 -24.90
C TYR A 59 43.20 15.42 -24.00
N LEU A 60 42.97 15.27 -22.69
CA LEU A 60 43.99 14.89 -21.73
C LEU A 60 44.59 13.51 -22.05
N VAL A 61 43.76 12.53 -22.40
CA VAL A 61 44.20 11.18 -22.77
C VAL A 61 45.09 11.21 -24.01
N PHE A 62 44.66 11.92 -25.07
CA PHE A 62 45.50 12.06 -26.26
C PHE A 62 46.81 12.77 -25.95
N PHE A 63 46.79 13.78 -25.10
CA PHE A 63 48.00 14.48 -24.69
C PHE A 63 48.97 13.54 -23.97
N ILE A 64 48.49 12.75 -23.00
CA ILE A 64 49.29 11.76 -22.28
C ILE A 64 49.89 10.75 -23.28
N ILE A 65 49.10 10.27 -24.25
CA ILE A 65 49.59 9.37 -25.31
C ILE A 65 50.71 10.04 -26.11
N GLY A 66 50.52 11.29 -26.54
CA GLY A 66 51.53 12.07 -27.26
C GLY A 66 52.83 12.20 -26.46
N TRP A 67 52.70 12.56 -25.17
CA TRP A 67 53.84 12.71 -24.27
C TRP A 67 54.61 11.38 -24.08
N VAL A 68 53.90 10.27 -23.89
CA VAL A 68 54.49 8.93 -23.82
C VAL A 68 55.21 8.58 -25.12
N ILE A 69 54.64 8.88 -26.29
CA ILE A 69 55.30 8.66 -27.58
C ILE A 69 56.60 9.47 -27.68
N SER A 70 56.62 10.74 -27.25
CA SER A 70 57.86 11.53 -27.22
C SER A 70 58.90 10.97 -26.28
N LEU A 71 58.50 10.48 -25.09
CA LEU A 71 59.42 9.79 -24.20
C LEU A 71 60.01 8.52 -24.82
N VAL A 72 59.19 7.71 -25.49
CA VAL A 72 59.66 6.50 -26.19
C VAL A 72 60.63 6.85 -27.32
N ILE A 73 60.30 7.86 -28.14
CA ILE A 73 61.20 8.35 -29.20
C ILE A 73 62.49 8.91 -28.59
N GLY A 74 62.39 9.68 -27.51
CA GLY A 74 63.56 10.21 -26.82
C GLY A 74 64.44 9.15 -26.20
N PHE A 75 63.85 8.06 -25.70
CA PHE A 75 64.61 6.91 -25.23
C PHE A 75 65.30 6.17 -26.38
N LEU A 76 64.58 5.92 -27.49
CA LEU A 76 65.10 5.17 -28.64
C LEU A 76 66.18 5.95 -29.41
N PHE A 77 66.02 7.26 -29.57
CA PHE A 77 66.88 8.09 -30.41
C PHE A 77 67.74 9.09 -29.63
N GLY A 78 67.65 9.12 -28.30
CA GLY A 78 68.41 10.04 -27.45
C GLY A 78 69.92 9.88 -27.51
N PHE A 79 70.42 8.73 -27.97
CA PHE A 79 71.85 8.51 -28.21
C PHE A 79 72.36 9.19 -29.50
N LEU A 80 71.47 9.62 -30.40
CA LEU A 80 71.85 10.32 -31.63
C LEU A 80 72.14 11.79 -31.32
N ARG A 81 73.31 12.26 -31.76
CA ARG A 81 73.79 13.65 -31.54
C ARG A 81 72.89 14.74 -32.15
N LEU A 82 71.97 14.36 -33.04
CA LEU A 82 71.01 15.24 -33.71
C LEU A 82 69.65 15.32 -32.99
N TYR A 83 69.41 14.48 -31.99
CA TYR A 83 68.15 14.48 -31.24
C TYR A 83 68.14 15.60 -30.20
N SER A 84 67.05 16.39 -30.17
CA SER A 84 66.78 17.38 -29.14
C SER A 84 65.46 17.05 -28.46
N ALA A 85 65.52 16.67 -27.17
CA ALA A 85 64.33 16.38 -26.36
C ALA A 85 63.41 17.61 -26.27
N GLY A 86 63.99 18.82 -26.17
CA GLY A 86 63.24 20.07 -26.13
C GLY A 86 62.45 20.33 -27.41
N TYR A 87 62.97 19.92 -28.57
CA TYR A 87 62.24 20.05 -29.83
C TYR A 87 61.00 19.14 -29.87
N MET A 88 61.10 17.88 -29.42
CA MET A 88 59.97 16.95 -29.43
C MET A 88 58.86 17.35 -28.45
N VAL A 89 59.22 17.86 -27.27
CA VAL A 89 58.25 18.37 -26.29
C VAL A 89 57.53 19.59 -26.87
N ASN A 90 58.28 20.54 -27.44
CA ASN A 90 57.69 21.74 -28.04
C ASN A 90 56.84 21.40 -29.28
N PHE A 91 57.27 20.43 -30.11
CA PHE A 91 56.49 19.94 -31.25
C PHE A 91 55.15 19.36 -30.81
N ILE A 92 55.11 18.53 -29.76
CA ILE A 92 53.85 18.01 -29.22
C ILE A 92 53.00 19.15 -28.70
N GLN A 93 53.57 20.08 -27.95
CA GLN A 93 52.82 21.19 -27.41
C GLN A 93 52.17 22.03 -28.53
N ILE A 94 52.93 22.42 -29.55
CA ILE A 94 52.42 23.15 -30.72
C ILE A 94 51.39 22.31 -31.50
N PHE A 95 51.61 21.00 -31.67
CA PHE A 95 50.65 20.12 -32.34
C PHE A 95 49.32 20.04 -31.58
N PHE A 96 49.35 19.99 -30.25
CA PHE A 96 48.15 19.98 -29.42
C PHE A 96 47.45 21.33 -29.38
N GLU A 97 48.23 22.41 -29.25
CA GLU A 97 47.73 23.79 -29.20
C GLU A 97 47.13 24.25 -30.55
N GLU A 98 47.78 23.97 -31.68
CA GLU A 98 47.37 24.49 -32.98
C GLU A 98 46.51 23.52 -33.81
N PHE A 99 46.69 22.20 -33.66
CA PHE A 99 46.04 21.22 -34.53
C PHE A 99 44.92 20.46 -33.83
N LEU A 100 45.22 19.80 -32.70
CA LEU A 100 44.24 18.99 -31.99
C LEU A 100 43.15 19.82 -31.30
N ASN A 101 43.46 21.03 -30.82
CA ASN A 101 42.46 21.93 -30.23
C ASN A 101 41.26 22.21 -31.15
N SER A 102 41.48 22.28 -32.47
CA SER A 102 40.39 22.48 -33.45
C SER A 102 39.35 21.36 -33.47
N TRP A 103 39.68 20.19 -32.89
CA TRP A 103 38.79 19.03 -32.85
C TRP A 103 37.96 18.96 -31.56
N PHE A 104 38.23 19.85 -30.60
CA PHE A 104 37.52 19.91 -29.32
C PHE A 104 36.81 21.25 -29.17
N VAL A 105 35.71 21.23 -28.41
CA VAL A 105 34.95 22.44 -28.10
C VAL A 105 35.31 22.85 -26.68
N PHE A 106 35.80 24.07 -26.55
CA PHE A 106 36.09 24.69 -25.26
C PHE A 106 35.08 25.82 -24.98
N PRO A 107 34.40 25.86 -23.82
CA PRO A 107 33.34 26.82 -23.50
C PRO A 107 33.83 28.28 -23.52
N SER A 108 35.10 28.51 -23.18
CA SER A 108 35.73 29.84 -23.17
C SER A 108 36.09 30.34 -24.57
N GLY A 109 36.08 29.47 -25.59
CA GLY A 109 36.62 29.78 -26.92
C GLY A 109 38.12 30.09 -26.95
N VAL A 110 38.83 29.89 -25.83
CA VAL A 110 40.27 30.10 -25.68
C VAL A 110 40.91 28.76 -25.37
N ASP A 111 42.00 28.46 -26.08
CA ASP A 111 42.76 27.24 -25.95
C ASP A 111 43.31 27.07 -24.53
N PRO A 112 42.89 26.04 -23.78
CA PRO A 112 43.34 25.84 -22.42
C PRO A 112 44.79 25.36 -22.41
N SER A 113 45.61 26.01 -21.60
CA SER A 113 46.97 25.53 -21.31
C SER A 113 46.95 24.14 -20.65
N LEU A 114 48.02 23.38 -20.81
CA LEU A 114 48.13 22.04 -20.23
C LEU A 114 47.97 21.97 -18.72
N SER A 115 48.47 22.98 -18.00
CA SER A 115 48.34 23.07 -16.55
C SER A 115 46.91 23.34 -16.09
N THR A 116 46.04 23.89 -16.96
CA THR A 116 44.66 24.26 -16.59
C THR A 116 43.65 23.16 -16.88
N ILE A 117 43.97 22.18 -17.74
CA ILE A 117 43.05 21.09 -18.11
C ILE A 117 42.56 20.28 -16.90
N PRO A 118 43.40 19.87 -15.93
CA PRO A 118 42.90 19.14 -14.77
C PRO A 118 41.89 19.95 -13.96
N GLY A 119 42.10 21.27 -13.83
CA GLY A 119 41.16 22.18 -13.18
C GLY A 119 39.85 22.31 -13.94
N LEU A 120 39.89 22.40 -15.27
CA LEU A 120 38.71 22.45 -16.13
C LEU A 120 37.90 21.14 -16.07
N ILE A 121 38.57 19.98 -16.06
CA ILE A 121 37.90 18.68 -15.87
C ILE A 121 37.16 18.65 -14.54
N LEU A 122 37.79 19.11 -13.46
CA LEU A 122 37.17 19.15 -12.13
C LEU A 122 35.99 20.14 -12.07
N GLY A 123 36.11 21.30 -12.72
CA GLY A 123 35.01 22.27 -12.81
C GLY A 123 33.81 21.74 -13.59
N GLU A 124 34.03 21.17 -14.78
CA GLU A 124 32.95 20.55 -15.56
C GLU A 124 32.37 19.32 -14.86
N LEU A 125 33.19 18.56 -14.12
CA LEU A 125 32.70 17.45 -13.32
C LEU A 125 31.73 17.92 -12.24
N ASP A 126 32.02 19.05 -11.58
CA ASP A 126 31.13 19.62 -10.57
C ASP A 126 29.81 20.10 -11.20
N THR A 127 29.87 20.84 -12.31
CA THR A 127 28.67 21.24 -13.08
C THR A 127 27.87 20.02 -13.56
N PHE A 128 28.55 18.97 -14.02
CA PHE A 128 27.91 17.72 -14.42
C PHE A 128 27.22 17.01 -13.25
N LEU A 129 27.86 16.93 -12.08
CA LEU A 129 27.26 16.35 -10.88
C LEU A 129 26.05 17.15 -10.41
N GLN A 130 26.12 18.48 -10.45
CA GLN A 130 24.98 19.36 -10.15
C GLN A 130 23.82 19.13 -11.12
N ASN A 131 24.10 19.02 -12.42
CA ASN A 131 23.06 18.73 -13.42
C ASN A 131 22.43 17.34 -13.24
N ILE A 132 23.23 16.32 -12.89
CA ILE A 132 22.69 15.00 -12.51
C ILE A 132 21.78 15.12 -11.30
N TYR A 133 22.22 15.84 -10.28
CA TYR A 133 21.47 16.05 -9.05
C TYR A 133 20.11 16.70 -9.36
N LEU A 134 20.06 17.77 -10.15
CA LEU A 134 18.81 18.43 -10.56
C LEU A 134 17.91 17.52 -11.42
N LEU A 135 18.50 16.79 -12.38
CA LEU A 135 17.76 15.84 -13.22
C LEU A 135 17.12 14.73 -12.38
N PHE A 136 17.81 14.27 -11.33
CA PHE A 136 17.26 13.30 -10.40
C PHE A 136 16.00 13.82 -9.69
N PHE A 137 15.93 15.09 -9.27
CA PHE A 137 14.70 15.68 -8.72
C PHE A 137 13.56 15.72 -9.72
N GLN A 138 13.83 16.02 -10.99
CA GLN A 138 12.79 15.98 -12.02
C GLN A 138 12.23 14.58 -12.21
N VAL A 139 13.10 13.56 -12.23
CA VAL A 139 12.67 12.17 -12.33
C VAL A 139 11.82 11.78 -11.12
N LEU A 140 12.21 12.19 -9.90
CA LEU A 140 11.41 11.95 -8.69
C LEU A 140 10.05 12.65 -8.75
N PHE A 141 10.00 13.90 -9.20
CA PHE A 141 8.76 14.65 -9.32
C PHE A 141 7.82 14.03 -10.36
N ILE A 142 8.34 13.69 -11.55
CA ILE A 142 7.56 13.01 -12.59
C ILE A 142 7.07 11.65 -12.09
N ALA A 143 7.93 10.87 -11.42
CA ALA A 143 7.54 9.59 -10.83
C ALA A 143 6.42 9.79 -9.80
N SER A 144 6.52 10.80 -8.93
CA SER A 144 5.47 11.15 -7.97
C SER A 144 4.14 11.42 -8.68
N MET A 145 4.15 12.23 -9.74
CA MET A 145 2.95 12.55 -10.53
C MET A 145 2.34 11.33 -11.25
N VAL A 146 3.17 10.40 -11.73
CA VAL A 146 2.70 9.16 -12.36
C VAL A 146 2.05 8.22 -11.32
N TYR A 147 2.71 8.02 -10.17
CA TYR A 147 2.17 7.17 -9.11
C TYR A 147 0.92 7.75 -8.45
N LEU A 148 0.85 9.07 -8.36
CA LEU A 148 -0.37 9.81 -8.04
C LEU A 148 -1.51 9.46 -9.00
N ALA A 149 -1.27 9.56 -10.32
CA ALA A 149 -2.31 9.28 -11.31
C ALA A 149 -2.80 7.83 -11.17
N PHE A 150 -1.89 6.88 -10.91
CA PHE A 150 -2.24 5.50 -10.61
C PHE A 150 -2.99 5.33 -9.29
N SER A 151 -2.65 6.09 -8.25
CA SER A 151 -3.39 6.08 -6.98
C SER A 151 -4.85 6.49 -7.18
N ILE A 152 -5.12 7.56 -7.93
CA ILE A 152 -6.49 8.02 -8.20
C ILE A 152 -7.27 6.95 -8.99
N LEU A 153 -6.65 6.34 -9.99
CA LEU A 153 -7.31 5.38 -10.88
C LEU A 153 -7.54 4.00 -10.23
N ARG A 154 -6.57 3.49 -9.47
CA ARG A 154 -6.61 2.13 -8.90
C ARG A 154 -6.99 2.08 -7.43
N SER A 155 -6.97 3.21 -6.72
CA SER A 155 -7.29 3.31 -5.29
C SER A 155 -6.47 2.40 -4.36
N ASP A 156 -5.34 1.87 -4.85
CA ASP A 156 -4.39 1.06 -4.07
C ASP A 156 -3.43 2.00 -3.30
N PRO A 157 -3.36 1.90 -1.96
CA PRO A 157 -2.56 2.79 -1.12
C PRO A 157 -1.05 2.65 -1.37
N LYS A 158 -0.58 1.56 -2.01
CA LYS A 158 0.83 1.42 -2.40
C LYS A 158 1.28 2.55 -3.32
N TYR A 159 0.43 2.95 -4.26
CA TYR A 159 0.75 4.04 -5.18
C TYR A 159 0.74 5.40 -4.46
N SER A 160 -0.17 5.59 -3.51
CA SER A 160 -0.17 6.77 -2.62
C SER A 160 1.11 6.87 -1.78
N LEU A 161 1.59 5.75 -1.25
CA LEU A 161 2.86 5.68 -0.53
C LEU A 161 4.05 6.03 -1.41
N PHE A 162 4.11 5.49 -2.64
CA PHE A 162 5.21 5.82 -3.55
C PHE A 162 5.18 7.30 -3.97
N ALA A 163 4.01 7.86 -4.26
CA ALA A 163 3.87 9.27 -4.64
C ALA A 163 4.41 10.20 -3.54
N ILE A 164 3.94 10.02 -2.30
CA ILE A 164 4.44 10.80 -1.16
C ILE A 164 5.89 10.47 -0.85
N GLY A 165 6.29 9.20 -0.95
CA GLY A 165 7.66 8.77 -0.73
C GLY A 165 8.66 9.50 -1.63
N PHE A 166 8.30 9.72 -2.91
CA PHE A 166 9.13 10.52 -3.81
C PHE A 166 9.17 12.01 -3.43
N LEU A 167 8.04 12.62 -3.05
CA LEU A 167 8.03 14.02 -2.58
C LEU A 167 8.85 14.20 -1.29
N VAL A 168 8.74 13.26 -0.35
CA VAL A 168 9.52 13.26 0.89
C VAL A 168 11.00 13.01 0.60
N ALA A 169 11.34 12.12 -0.34
CA ALA A 169 12.72 11.92 -0.77
C ALA A 169 13.33 13.21 -1.34
N MET A 170 12.55 14.00 -2.09
CA MET A 170 12.98 15.31 -2.58
C MET A 170 13.28 16.32 -1.44
N MET A 171 12.75 16.11 -0.24
CA MET A 171 13.08 16.93 0.94
C MET A 171 14.29 16.39 1.72
N ILE A 172 14.41 15.07 1.83
CA ILE A 172 15.46 14.40 2.61
C ILE A 172 16.81 14.46 1.89
N ILE A 173 16.83 14.25 0.57
CA ILE A 173 18.09 14.14 -0.19
C ILE A 173 18.91 15.42 -0.15
N PRO A 174 18.34 16.64 -0.36
CA PRO A 174 19.08 17.87 -0.13
C PRO A 174 19.60 17.97 1.29
N SER A 175 18.77 17.66 2.29
CA SER A 175 19.17 17.70 3.71
C SER A 175 20.38 16.81 3.99
N MET A 176 20.40 15.60 3.42
CA MET A 176 21.51 14.66 3.57
C MET A 176 22.77 15.16 2.83
N ALA A 177 22.61 15.71 1.63
CA ALA A 177 23.71 16.20 0.82
C ALA A 177 24.39 17.43 1.46
N PHE A 178 23.61 18.41 1.94
CA PHE A 178 24.13 19.56 2.65
C PHE A 178 24.67 19.21 4.04
N GLY A 179 24.01 18.34 4.80
CA GLY A 179 24.55 17.87 6.08
C GLY A 179 25.90 17.15 5.92
N LEU A 180 26.05 16.33 4.87
CA LEU A 180 27.30 15.67 4.56
C LEU A 180 28.39 16.65 4.11
N ARG A 181 28.04 17.69 3.35
CA ARG A 181 28.94 18.82 3.01
C ARG A 181 29.43 19.52 4.27
N ASP A 182 28.53 19.91 5.17
CA ASP A 182 28.87 20.61 6.41
C ASP A 182 29.77 19.74 7.30
N MET A 183 29.47 18.44 7.38
CA MET A 183 30.28 17.48 8.13
C MET A 183 31.68 17.36 7.53
N PHE A 184 31.82 17.32 6.20
CA PHE A 184 33.12 17.33 5.55
C PHE A 184 33.89 18.63 5.78
N ALA A 185 33.22 19.78 5.78
CA ALA A 185 33.83 21.08 6.04
C ALA A 185 34.53 21.14 7.42
N LEU A 186 34.04 20.40 8.42
CA LEU A 186 34.66 20.31 9.75
C LEU A 186 36.02 19.58 9.75
N PHE A 187 36.27 18.69 8.79
CA PHE A 187 37.51 17.92 8.72
C PHE A 187 38.61 18.60 7.91
N TYR A 188 38.31 19.71 7.22
CA TYR A 188 39.27 20.42 6.40
C TYR A 188 39.94 21.57 7.17
N PRO A 189 41.24 21.83 6.92
CA PRO A 189 41.91 23.01 7.43
C PRO A 189 41.20 24.29 6.93
N PRO A 190 41.10 25.34 7.76
CA PRO A 190 40.55 26.62 7.32
C PRO A 190 41.34 27.13 6.10
N GLY A 191 40.64 27.33 4.97
CA GLY A 191 41.21 27.78 3.70
C GLY A 191 41.39 26.71 2.62
N VAL A 192 41.03 25.45 2.87
CA VAL A 192 40.92 24.42 1.84
C VAL A 192 39.44 24.19 1.53
N GLU A 193 38.97 24.76 0.43
CA GLU A 193 37.59 24.54 -0.04
C GLU A 193 37.51 23.20 -0.76
N PHE A 194 36.62 22.33 -0.26
CA PHE A 194 36.23 21.13 -1.00
C PHE A 194 35.32 21.60 -2.14
N THR A 195 35.89 21.71 -3.34
CA THR A 195 35.17 22.21 -4.53
C THR A 195 34.06 21.26 -4.97
N LEU A 196 34.23 19.95 -4.74
CA LEU A 196 33.19 18.96 -5.03
C LEU A 196 32.05 19.15 -4.03
N LEU A 197 30.81 19.34 -4.48
CA LEU A 197 29.63 19.65 -3.62
C LEU A 197 29.58 21.07 -3.01
N GLY A 198 30.55 21.95 -3.28
CA GLY A 198 30.61 23.29 -2.68
C GLY A 198 29.50 24.24 -3.13
N ASP A 199 29.10 24.14 -4.40
CA ASP A 199 28.12 25.04 -5.02
C ASP A 199 26.81 24.33 -5.44
N MET A 200 26.49 23.20 -4.78
CA MET A 200 25.23 22.52 -5.07
C MET A 200 24.04 23.44 -4.79
N PHE A 201 23.20 23.58 -5.82
CA PHE A 201 21.93 24.28 -5.71
C PHE A 201 21.03 23.60 -4.67
N ASP A 202 20.48 24.37 -3.72
CA ASP A 202 19.42 23.89 -2.84
C ASP A 202 18.07 24.13 -3.53
N PRO A 203 17.35 23.08 -3.94
CA PRO A 203 16.07 23.24 -4.62
C PRO A 203 14.91 23.59 -3.68
N ARG A 204 15.17 23.68 -2.36
CA ARG A 204 14.19 24.15 -1.38
C ARG A 204 14.22 25.66 -1.32
N GLU A 205 13.08 26.28 -1.08
CA GLU A 205 13.01 27.73 -0.94
C GLU A 205 13.91 28.23 0.23
N PRO A 206 14.75 29.25 -0.01
CA PRO A 206 15.63 29.80 1.01
C PRO A 206 14.82 30.44 2.13
N GLY A 207 15.10 30.09 3.39
CA GLY A 207 14.40 30.62 4.56
C GLY A 207 13.50 29.63 5.30
N ILE A 208 13.08 28.54 4.66
CA ILE A 208 12.09 27.61 5.25
C ILE A 208 12.66 26.83 6.44
N LEU A 209 13.93 26.41 6.35
CA LEU A 209 14.61 25.67 7.42
C LEU A 209 15.45 26.56 8.33
N SER A 210 15.84 27.76 7.88
CA SER A 210 16.72 28.66 8.63
C SER A 210 16.00 29.58 9.60
N ASN A 211 14.68 29.70 9.48
CA ASN A 211 13.86 30.47 10.43
C ASN A 211 13.66 29.67 11.72
N LEU A 212 14.64 29.72 12.61
CA LEU A 212 14.64 29.07 13.92
C LEU A 212 13.45 29.48 14.80
N ASP A 213 12.85 30.66 14.55
CA ASP A 213 11.66 31.16 15.25
C ASP A 213 10.44 30.23 15.15
N TYR A 214 10.38 29.36 14.14
CA TYR A 214 9.28 28.39 13.99
C TYR A 214 9.28 27.32 15.07
N PHE A 215 10.42 27.05 15.72
CA PHE A 215 10.56 25.92 16.61
C PHE A 215 10.09 26.24 18.03
N ASP A 216 10.34 27.45 18.54
CA ASP A 216 10.07 27.78 19.96
C ASP A 216 8.59 27.72 20.39
N ASN A 217 7.64 27.83 19.46
CA ASN A 217 6.20 27.82 19.74
C ASN A 217 5.47 26.67 19.01
N ALA A 218 4.84 25.77 19.77
CA ALA A 218 4.11 24.62 19.23
C ALA A 218 3.04 24.96 18.17
N PHE A 219 2.34 26.09 18.33
CA PHE A 219 1.34 26.54 17.35
C PHE A 219 1.96 27.13 16.07
N ILE A 220 3.10 27.82 16.20
CA ILE A 220 3.81 28.38 15.04
C ILE A 220 4.49 27.23 14.28
N PHE A 221 5.02 26.23 14.99
CA PHE A 221 5.53 25.00 14.41
C PHE A 221 4.48 24.27 13.56
N LEU A 222 3.23 24.16 14.03
CA LEU A 222 2.11 23.57 13.26
C LEU A 222 1.81 24.30 11.95
N LEU A 223 2.04 25.61 11.92
CA LEU A 223 1.82 26.45 10.74
C LEU A 223 3.04 26.52 9.83
N SER A 224 4.16 25.90 10.22
CA SER A 224 5.33 25.83 9.35
C SER A 224 4.99 25.07 8.07
N PRO A 225 5.51 25.50 6.90
CA PRO A 225 5.24 24.83 5.63
C PRO A 225 5.55 23.33 5.66
N ILE A 226 6.67 22.94 6.31
CA ILE A 226 7.10 21.56 6.43
C ILE A 226 6.15 20.74 7.32
N ALA A 227 5.72 21.28 8.46
CA ALA A 227 4.76 20.59 9.33
C ALA A 227 3.41 20.44 8.64
N LEU A 228 2.91 21.48 7.97
CA LEU A 228 1.67 21.42 7.21
C LEU A 228 1.75 20.37 6.09
N PHE A 229 2.84 20.38 5.32
CA PHE A 229 3.08 19.36 4.28
C PHE A 229 3.07 17.95 4.87
N SER A 230 3.74 17.75 6.01
CA SER A 230 3.80 16.45 6.69
C SER A 230 2.42 15.99 7.19
N ILE A 231 1.67 16.89 7.83
CA ILE A 231 0.32 16.61 8.36
C ILE A 231 -0.65 16.28 7.23
N VAL A 232 -0.66 17.08 6.16
CA VAL A 232 -1.55 16.84 5.02
C VAL A 232 -1.17 15.57 4.29
N SER A 233 0.13 15.29 4.11
CA SER A 233 0.61 14.04 3.52
C SER A 233 0.16 12.83 4.34
N TYR A 234 0.28 12.91 5.67
CA TYR A 234 -0.23 11.88 6.57
C TYR A 234 -1.74 11.68 6.45
N LEU A 235 -2.51 12.77 6.46
CA LEU A 235 -3.96 12.72 6.30
C LEU A 235 -4.35 12.09 4.96
N TYR A 236 -3.69 12.46 3.86
CA TYR A 236 -3.93 11.84 2.56
C TYR A 236 -3.66 10.34 2.59
N LEU A 237 -2.54 9.87 3.16
CA LEU A 237 -2.24 8.44 3.26
C LEU A 237 -3.29 7.71 4.10
N GLU A 238 -3.66 8.26 5.25
CA GLU A 238 -4.66 7.68 6.14
C GLU A 238 -6.02 7.57 5.42
N PHE A 239 -6.44 8.59 4.68
CA PHE A 239 -7.64 8.52 3.84
C PHE A 239 -7.52 7.47 2.72
N ALA A 240 -6.37 7.38 2.05
CA ALA A 240 -6.12 6.38 1.01
C ALA A 240 -6.24 4.94 1.56
N PHE A 241 -5.65 4.67 2.72
CA PHE A 241 -5.76 3.37 3.39
C PHE A 241 -7.20 3.06 3.81
N GLN A 242 -7.93 4.05 4.33
CA GLN A 242 -9.31 3.87 4.75
C GLN A 242 -10.24 3.61 3.57
N ILE A 243 -10.06 4.31 2.45
CA ILE A 243 -10.80 4.06 1.21
C ILE A 243 -10.55 2.63 0.74
N ASN A 244 -9.29 2.19 0.69
CA ASN A 244 -8.96 0.82 0.30
C ASN A 244 -9.61 -0.22 1.23
N TYR A 245 -9.56 0.00 2.55
CA TYR A 245 -10.22 -0.90 3.51
C TYR A 245 -11.74 -0.97 3.32
N ILE A 246 -12.38 0.16 3.01
CA ILE A 246 -13.82 0.19 2.71
C ILE A 246 -14.12 -0.59 1.43
N GLU A 247 -13.33 -0.43 0.38
CA GLU A 247 -13.54 -1.10 -0.91
C GLU A 247 -13.26 -2.61 -0.84
N GLU A 248 -12.17 -3.01 -0.19
CA GLU A 248 -11.68 -4.39 -0.21
C GLU A 248 -12.34 -5.27 0.87
N VAL A 249 -12.61 -4.72 2.07
CA VAL A 249 -13.12 -5.51 3.21
C VAL A 249 -14.60 -5.24 3.48
N THR A 250 -15.00 -3.96 3.46
CA THR A 250 -16.32 -3.56 3.94
C THR A 250 -17.40 -3.68 2.86
N SER A 251 -17.09 -3.29 1.61
CA SER A 251 -18.04 -3.31 0.49
C SER A 251 -18.54 -4.73 0.15
N PRO A 252 -17.68 -5.76 0.02
CA PRO A 252 -18.15 -7.11 -0.30
C PRO A 252 -19.07 -7.68 0.78
N SER A 253 -18.77 -7.38 2.05
CA SER A 253 -19.57 -7.80 3.20
C SER A 253 -20.96 -7.14 3.19
N LEU A 254 -21.02 -5.85 2.87
CA LEU A 254 -22.28 -5.12 2.73
C LEU A 254 -23.10 -5.58 1.53
N GLU A 255 -22.48 -5.77 0.37
CA GLU A 255 -23.16 -6.30 -0.82
C GLU A 255 -23.73 -7.70 -0.60
N ARG A 256 -23.03 -8.54 0.19
CA ARG A 256 -23.53 -9.85 0.60
C ARG A 256 -24.74 -9.71 1.52
N GLY A 257 -24.71 -8.79 2.49
CA GLY A 257 -25.84 -8.50 3.36
C GLY A 257 -27.07 -8.02 2.58
N GLU A 258 -26.90 -7.04 1.68
CA GLU A 258 -27.97 -6.53 0.81
C GLU A 258 -28.55 -7.64 -0.10
N ARG A 259 -27.69 -8.54 -0.63
CA ARG A 259 -28.15 -9.71 -1.38
C ARG A 259 -28.97 -10.66 -0.53
N LEU A 260 -28.51 -11.00 0.67
CA LEU A 260 -29.23 -11.91 1.57
C LEU A 260 -30.56 -11.32 2.03
N GLU A 261 -30.60 -10.02 2.34
CA GLU A 261 -31.83 -9.31 2.68
C GLU A 261 -32.81 -9.30 1.51
N SER A 262 -32.35 -9.02 0.29
CA SER A 262 -33.23 -9.07 -0.90
C SER A 262 -33.75 -10.48 -1.19
N GLN A 263 -32.93 -11.52 -1.01
CA GLN A 263 -33.33 -12.92 -1.14
C GLN A 263 -34.35 -13.33 -0.08
N LEU A 264 -34.16 -12.92 1.18
CA LEU A 264 -35.12 -13.15 2.27
C LEU A 264 -36.45 -12.45 2.02
N ARG A 265 -36.43 -11.20 1.54
CA ARG A 265 -37.65 -10.46 1.18
C ARG A 265 -38.39 -11.12 0.02
N LEU A 266 -37.67 -11.55 -1.02
CA LEU A 266 -38.25 -12.30 -2.15
C LEU A 266 -38.85 -13.62 -1.66
N LEU A 267 -38.14 -14.35 -0.81
CA LEU A 267 -38.58 -15.61 -0.24
C LEU A 267 -39.85 -15.46 0.61
N ARG A 268 -39.93 -14.43 1.48
CA ARG A 268 -41.16 -14.09 2.23
C ARG A 268 -42.32 -13.75 1.29
N LYS A 269 -42.06 -12.95 0.25
CA LYS A 269 -43.09 -12.55 -0.73
C LYS A 269 -43.60 -13.76 -1.53
N GLU A 270 -42.71 -14.62 -2.01
CA GLU A 270 -43.06 -15.83 -2.76
C GLU A 270 -43.72 -16.86 -1.86
N SER A 271 -43.26 -17.06 -0.62
CA SER A 271 -43.90 -18.00 0.31
C SER A 271 -45.34 -17.60 0.59
N LEU A 272 -45.60 -16.29 0.79
CA LEU A 272 -46.94 -15.73 0.98
C LEU A 272 -47.82 -15.90 -0.26
N GLN A 273 -47.29 -15.62 -1.46
CA GLN A 273 -48.01 -15.80 -2.72
C GLN A 273 -48.32 -17.28 -3.00
N ILE A 274 -47.39 -18.19 -2.70
CA ILE A 274 -47.60 -19.63 -2.85
C ILE A 274 -48.60 -20.13 -1.81
N THR A 275 -48.59 -19.64 -0.57
CA THR A 275 -49.64 -20.00 0.41
C THR A 275 -51.02 -19.51 -0.01
N ALA A 276 -51.13 -18.29 -0.55
CA ALA A 276 -52.40 -17.72 -0.99
C ALA A 276 -52.92 -18.37 -2.28
N ASN A 277 -52.03 -18.75 -3.20
CA ASN A 277 -52.38 -19.38 -4.46
C ASN A 277 -52.25 -20.91 -4.45
N ALA A 278 -51.88 -21.54 -3.34
CA ALA A 278 -51.72 -23.01 -3.27
C ALA A 278 -53.01 -23.74 -3.59
N GLU A 279 -54.15 -23.19 -3.19
CA GLU A 279 -55.47 -23.73 -3.52
C GLU A 279 -55.77 -23.54 -5.01
N LYS A 280 -55.56 -22.34 -5.56
CA LYS A 280 -55.70 -22.05 -6.99
C LYS A 280 -54.81 -22.90 -7.89
N ILE A 281 -53.54 -23.08 -7.54
CA ILE A 281 -52.57 -23.90 -8.30
C ILE A 281 -52.96 -25.38 -8.22
N ARG A 282 -53.44 -25.86 -7.06
CA ARG A 282 -53.92 -27.24 -6.90
C ARG A 282 -55.23 -27.48 -7.63
N GLU A 283 -56.08 -26.47 -7.73
CA GLU A 283 -57.33 -26.48 -8.50
C GLU A 283 -57.08 -26.37 -10.01
N GLU A 284 -56.21 -25.48 -10.48
CA GLU A 284 -55.78 -25.38 -11.87
C GLU A 284 -55.05 -26.64 -12.34
N ALA A 285 -54.22 -27.25 -11.50
CA ALA A 285 -53.59 -28.54 -11.80
C ALA A 285 -54.62 -29.68 -11.89
N LYS A 286 -55.63 -29.70 -11.01
CA LYS A 286 -56.76 -30.63 -11.10
C LYS A 286 -57.64 -30.37 -12.32
N GLN A 287 -57.83 -29.10 -12.71
CA GLN A 287 -58.61 -28.70 -13.88
C GLN A 287 -57.88 -29.01 -15.18
N ARG A 288 -56.58 -28.71 -15.31
CA ARG A 288 -55.76 -29.14 -16.46
C ARG A 288 -55.71 -30.66 -16.60
N LYS A 289 -55.66 -31.39 -15.48
CA LYS A 289 -55.76 -32.86 -15.50
C LYS A 289 -57.13 -33.36 -16.01
N LYS A 290 -58.20 -32.59 -15.77
CA LYS A 290 -59.54 -32.86 -16.30
C LYS A 290 -59.70 -32.44 -17.77
N GLU A 291 -59.16 -31.28 -18.16
CA GLU A 291 -59.16 -30.77 -19.54
C GLU A 291 -58.33 -31.64 -20.49
N LEU A 292 -57.25 -32.26 -20.00
CA LEU A 292 -56.46 -33.26 -20.72
C LEU A 292 -57.12 -34.66 -20.78
N GLY A 293 -58.35 -34.82 -20.26
CA GLY A 293 -59.12 -36.06 -20.37
C GLY A 293 -58.50 -37.27 -19.65
N ILE A 294 -57.87 -37.05 -18.49
CA ILE A 294 -57.07 -38.08 -17.79
C ILE A 294 -57.93 -38.99 -16.88
N GLU A 295 -59.23 -38.71 -16.71
CA GLU A 295 -60.15 -39.64 -16.06
C GLU A 295 -60.87 -40.50 -17.09
N GLY A 296 -60.30 -41.69 -17.36
CA GLY A 296 -61.09 -42.82 -17.86
C GLY A 296 -60.95 -43.23 -19.32
N SER A 297 -59.86 -42.92 -20.04
CA SER A 297 -59.61 -43.57 -21.34
C SER A 297 -58.85 -44.88 -21.16
N SER A 298 -59.64 -45.95 -21.04
CA SER A 298 -59.15 -47.33 -21.06
C SER A 298 -58.13 -47.56 -22.18
N VAL A 299 -57.17 -48.44 -21.89
CA VAL A 299 -56.17 -49.06 -22.78
C VAL A 299 -56.80 -49.75 -24.03
N ARG A 300 -58.11 -49.61 -24.26
CA ARG A 300 -58.89 -50.28 -25.30
C ARG A 300 -58.95 -49.54 -26.64
N LYS A 301 -58.55 -48.27 -26.71
CA LYS A 301 -58.39 -47.53 -28.00
C LYS A 301 -57.02 -47.76 -28.67
N PHE A 302 -56.19 -48.64 -28.11
CA PHE A 302 -54.80 -48.87 -28.53
C PHE A 302 -54.64 -49.74 -29.79
N LEU A 303 -55.71 -50.39 -30.26
CA LEU A 303 -55.62 -51.41 -31.31
C LEU A 303 -56.12 -50.98 -32.70
N THR A 304 -56.62 -49.76 -32.89
CA THR A 304 -57.37 -49.44 -34.13
C THR A 304 -56.78 -48.37 -35.06
N GLN A 305 -55.64 -47.73 -34.79
CA GLN A 305 -55.02 -46.81 -35.78
C GLN A 305 -53.49 -46.95 -35.84
N GLN A 306 -52.99 -47.54 -36.92
CA GLN A 306 -51.58 -47.91 -37.12
C GLN A 306 -50.70 -46.82 -37.74
N GLU A 307 -51.24 -45.66 -38.14
CA GLU A 307 -50.49 -44.66 -38.94
C GLU A 307 -50.01 -43.40 -38.20
N GLN A 308 -50.31 -43.22 -36.90
CA GLN A 308 -49.87 -42.03 -36.13
C GLN A 308 -48.86 -42.33 -35.01
N LYS A 309 -48.03 -43.36 -35.17
CA LYS A 309 -47.10 -43.83 -34.11
C LYS A 309 -46.01 -42.81 -33.73
N PHE A 310 -45.56 -41.95 -34.67
CA PHE A 310 -44.53 -40.94 -34.38
C PHE A 310 -45.09 -39.66 -33.71
N SER A 311 -46.33 -39.27 -34.03
CA SER A 311 -47.00 -38.14 -33.37
C SER A 311 -47.30 -38.45 -31.91
N TYR A 312 -47.76 -39.67 -31.63
CA TYR A 312 -48.15 -40.09 -30.28
C TYR A 312 -46.95 -40.34 -29.34
N ILE A 313 -45.81 -40.84 -29.86
CA ILE A 313 -44.57 -40.96 -29.07
C ILE A 313 -44.01 -39.57 -28.75
N LYS A 314 -44.04 -38.64 -29.70
CA LYS A 314 -43.65 -37.25 -29.48
C LYS A 314 -44.55 -36.59 -28.43
N GLU A 315 -45.86 -36.81 -28.52
CA GLU A 315 -46.85 -36.31 -27.56
C GLU A 315 -46.66 -36.92 -26.16
N MET A 316 -46.33 -38.21 -26.06
CA MET A 316 -45.98 -38.86 -24.78
C MET A 316 -44.66 -38.34 -24.19
N ILE A 317 -43.65 -38.02 -25.01
CA ILE A 317 -42.37 -37.46 -24.56
C ILE A 317 -42.57 -36.01 -24.10
N GLU A 318 -43.30 -35.20 -24.86
CA GLU A 318 -43.69 -33.84 -24.46
C GLU A 318 -44.54 -33.86 -23.18
N LYS A 319 -45.48 -34.81 -23.06
CA LYS A 319 -46.27 -35.03 -21.84
C LYS A 319 -45.40 -35.37 -20.63
N ARG A 320 -44.45 -36.30 -20.78
CA ARG A 320 -43.56 -36.70 -19.66
C ARG A 320 -42.62 -35.56 -19.26
N LYS A 321 -42.15 -34.77 -20.23
CA LYS A 321 -41.32 -33.58 -19.99
C LYS A 321 -42.10 -32.49 -19.25
N LEU A 322 -43.34 -32.21 -19.68
CA LEU A 322 -44.22 -31.25 -19.01
C LEU A 322 -44.61 -31.71 -17.60
N GLU A 323 -44.89 -33.01 -17.40
CA GLU A 323 -45.16 -33.57 -16.07
C GLU A 323 -43.93 -33.51 -15.14
N GLU A 324 -42.71 -33.69 -15.67
CA GLU A 324 -41.47 -33.51 -14.91
C GLU A 324 -41.21 -32.04 -14.56
N GLU A 325 -41.44 -31.13 -15.48
CA GLU A 325 -41.36 -29.68 -15.25
C GLU A 325 -42.39 -29.23 -14.21
N GLU A 326 -43.63 -29.74 -14.27
CA GLU A 326 -44.68 -29.47 -13.29
C GLU A 326 -44.35 -30.03 -11.91
N LYS A 327 -43.85 -31.27 -11.82
CA LYS A 327 -43.38 -31.85 -10.55
C LYS A 327 -42.24 -31.05 -9.95
N LYS A 328 -41.30 -30.56 -10.78
CA LYS A 328 -40.21 -29.67 -10.34
C LYS A 328 -40.78 -28.37 -9.76
N LEU A 329 -41.73 -27.73 -10.44
CA LEU A 329 -42.39 -26.49 -9.99
C LEU A 329 -43.18 -26.69 -8.69
N ILE A 330 -43.95 -27.78 -8.56
CA ILE A 330 -44.68 -28.11 -7.33
C ILE A 330 -43.72 -28.41 -6.18
N SER A 331 -42.65 -29.17 -6.44
CA SER A 331 -41.64 -29.45 -5.42
C SER A 331 -40.90 -28.18 -4.97
N ALA A 332 -40.60 -27.28 -5.91
CA ALA A 332 -39.97 -25.99 -5.64
C ALA A 332 -40.91 -25.12 -4.81
N ALA A 333 -42.19 -24.99 -5.20
CA ALA A 333 -43.19 -24.23 -4.47
C ALA A 333 -43.40 -24.76 -3.03
N SER A 334 -43.43 -26.09 -2.85
CA SER A 334 -43.53 -26.73 -1.54
C SER A 334 -42.29 -26.43 -0.67
N LYS A 335 -41.08 -26.53 -1.25
CA LYS A 335 -39.82 -26.19 -0.56
C LYS A 335 -39.76 -24.71 -0.19
N THR A 336 -40.12 -23.80 -1.09
CA THR A 336 -40.18 -22.35 -0.83
C THR A 336 -41.18 -22.02 0.29
N ARG A 337 -42.35 -22.66 0.31
CA ARG A 337 -43.34 -22.52 1.38
C ARG A 337 -42.85 -23.04 2.73
N ARG A 338 -42.15 -24.19 2.75
CA ARG A 338 -41.60 -24.76 4.00
C ARG A 338 -40.46 -23.89 4.53
N LEU A 339 -39.61 -23.40 3.63
CA LEU A 339 -38.49 -22.51 3.95
C LEU A 339 -38.99 -21.16 4.47
N GLY A 340 -40.00 -20.56 3.82
CA GLY A 340 -40.64 -19.32 4.30
C GLY A 340 -41.19 -19.45 5.71
N ARG A 341 -41.94 -20.53 6.01
CA ARG A 341 -42.47 -20.79 7.37
C ARG A 341 -41.42 -21.14 8.41
N TYR A 342 -40.26 -21.64 7.99
CA TYR A 342 -39.14 -21.89 8.90
C TYR A 342 -38.45 -20.57 9.25
N VAL A 343 -38.17 -19.75 8.23
CA VAL A 343 -37.58 -18.42 8.38
C VAL A 343 -38.47 -17.50 9.23
N GLU A 344 -39.78 -17.53 9.01
CA GLU A 344 -40.73 -16.72 9.78
C GLU A 344 -40.77 -17.13 11.26
N ARG A 345 -40.85 -18.44 11.55
CA ARG A 345 -40.76 -18.95 12.93
C ARG A 345 -39.43 -18.64 13.59
N LEU A 346 -38.33 -18.76 12.85
CA LEU A 346 -36.99 -18.45 13.36
C LEU A 346 -36.89 -16.99 13.82
N PHE A 347 -37.52 -16.07 13.10
CA PHE A 347 -37.54 -14.65 13.46
C PHE A 347 -38.54 -14.29 14.56
N GLU A 348 -39.61 -15.08 14.72
CA GLU A 348 -40.53 -14.96 15.87
C GLU A 348 -39.90 -15.48 17.16
N GLU A 349 -39.13 -16.58 17.09
CA GLU A 349 -38.47 -17.20 18.23
C GLU A 349 -37.18 -16.46 18.63
N ASP A 350 -36.41 -15.97 17.64
CA ASP A 350 -35.18 -15.20 17.86
C ASP A 350 -35.17 -13.95 16.96
N PRO A 351 -35.52 -12.76 17.49
CA PRO A 351 -35.49 -11.52 16.72
C PRO A 351 -34.06 -11.11 16.31
N GLU A 352 -33.01 -11.61 16.98
CA GLU A 352 -31.62 -11.36 16.58
C GLU A 352 -31.16 -12.26 15.42
N ALA A 353 -31.90 -13.33 15.12
CA ALA A 353 -31.63 -14.20 13.98
C ALA A 353 -31.81 -13.47 12.64
N GLU A 354 -32.74 -12.50 12.55
CA GLU A 354 -32.91 -11.67 11.34
C GLU A 354 -31.65 -10.86 11.07
N ASP A 355 -31.09 -10.22 12.10
CA ASP A 355 -29.87 -9.43 11.99
C ASP A 355 -28.62 -10.30 11.76
N THR A 356 -28.60 -11.52 12.32
CA THR A 356 -27.51 -12.49 12.15
C THR A 356 -27.50 -13.11 10.74
N ILE A 357 -28.65 -13.50 10.21
CA ILE A 357 -28.78 -14.11 8.88
C ILE A 357 -28.57 -13.05 7.78
N THR A 358 -29.06 -11.83 7.98
CA THR A 358 -28.82 -10.72 7.03
C THR A 358 -27.43 -10.11 7.20
N ALA A 359 -26.65 -10.55 8.19
CA ALA A 359 -25.37 -9.97 8.60
C ALA A 359 -25.46 -8.44 8.86
N LYS A 360 -26.67 -7.94 9.15
CA LYS A 360 -26.96 -6.52 9.34
C LYS A 360 -26.38 -5.98 10.64
N SER A 361 -26.20 -6.84 11.66
CA SER A 361 -25.46 -6.54 12.89
C SER A 361 -23.94 -6.57 12.69
N SER A 362 -23.44 -7.33 11.71
CA SER A 362 -22.01 -7.52 11.45
C SER A 362 -21.42 -6.46 10.53
N ALA A 363 -22.25 -5.81 9.71
CA ALA A 363 -21.81 -4.76 8.80
C ALA A 363 -21.80 -3.39 9.50
N PRO A 364 -20.66 -2.69 9.58
CA PRO A 364 -20.58 -1.40 10.25
C PRO A 364 -21.49 -0.38 9.56
N ARG A 365 -22.36 0.29 10.34
CA ARG A 365 -23.19 1.37 9.81
C ARG A 365 -22.28 2.45 9.19
N PRO A 366 -22.55 2.94 7.96
CA PRO A 366 -21.67 3.89 7.27
C PRO A 366 -21.35 5.15 8.10
N LYS A 367 -22.34 5.64 8.85
CA LYS A 367 -22.19 6.80 9.74
C LYS A 367 -21.24 6.52 10.90
N ASN A 368 -21.36 5.35 11.53
CA ASN A 368 -20.50 4.95 12.64
C ASN A 368 -19.08 4.65 12.17
N LEU A 369 -18.93 4.11 10.96
CA LEU A 369 -17.63 3.89 10.34
C LEU A 369 -16.93 5.25 10.15
N ILE A 370 -17.56 6.22 9.48
CA ILE A 370 -16.99 7.55 9.27
C ILE A 370 -16.62 8.23 10.60
N THR A 371 -17.50 8.21 11.62
CA THR A 371 -17.20 8.87 12.91
C THR A 371 -16.07 8.16 13.66
N SER A 372 -16.06 6.84 13.71
CA SER A 372 -14.98 6.07 14.36
C SER A 372 -13.63 6.29 13.67
N THR A 373 -13.66 6.38 12.34
CA THR A 373 -12.50 6.63 11.50
C THR A 373 -11.93 8.03 11.72
N ILE A 374 -12.77 9.07 11.73
CA ILE A 374 -12.35 10.44 12.03
C ILE A 374 -11.78 10.53 13.44
N LEU A 375 -12.46 9.95 14.43
CA LEU A 375 -12.02 10.02 15.83
C LEU A 375 -10.67 9.32 16.05
N THR A 376 -10.48 8.15 15.43
CA THR A 376 -9.22 7.40 15.49
C THR A 376 -8.09 8.12 14.77
N SER A 377 -8.37 8.67 13.57
CA SER A 377 -7.40 9.45 12.80
C SER A 377 -6.96 10.71 13.56
N SER A 378 -7.91 11.46 14.13
CA SER A 378 -7.62 12.64 14.96
C SER A 378 -6.76 12.29 16.17
N TYR A 379 -7.06 11.20 16.88
CA TYR A 379 -6.24 10.76 18.01
C TYR A 379 -4.81 10.42 17.59
N ARG A 380 -4.62 9.68 16.49
CA ARG A 380 -3.29 9.39 15.95
C ARG A 380 -2.54 10.64 15.52
N LEU A 381 -3.22 11.60 14.90
CA LEU A 381 -2.63 12.87 14.46
C LEU A 381 -2.15 13.69 15.66
N ILE A 382 -2.95 13.78 16.73
CA ILE A 382 -2.56 14.44 17.98
C ILE A 382 -1.34 13.73 18.61
N LEU A 383 -1.34 12.39 18.64
CA LEU A 383 -0.22 11.61 19.17
C LEU A 383 1.07 11.85 18.35
N LEU A 384 0.98 11.78 17.03
CA LEU A 384 2.11 12.05 16.12
C LEU A 384 2.63 13.47 16.28
N PHE A 385 1.73 14.44 16.47
CA PHE A 385 2.10 15.82 16.74
C PHE A 385 2.89 15.96 18.03
N ILE A 386 2.40 15.37 19.14
CA ILE A 386 3.09 15.41 20.43
C ILE A 386 4.47 14.76 20.32
N ILE A 387 4.55 13.59 19.68
CA ILE A 387 5.82 12.87 19.50
C ILE A 387 6.79 13.70 18.65
N SER A 388 6.34 14.24 17.52
CA SER A 388 7.16 15.08 16.63
C SER A 388 7.68 16.33 17.35
N PHE A 389 6.83 17.00 18.12
CA PHE A 389 7.21 18.18 18.89
C PHE A 389 8.28 17.87 19.95
N ILE A 390 8.14 16.74 20.66
CA ILE A 390 9.14 16.28 21.65
C ILE A 390 10.47 15.96 20.97
N ILE A 391 10.46 15.34 19.80
CA ILE A 391 11.66 14.97 19.06
C ILE A 391 12.45 16.21 18.60
N ILE A 392 11.74 17.25 18.16
CA ILE A 392 12.35 18.48 17.66
C ILE A 392 12.89 19.35 18.80
N HIS A 393 12.34 19.22 20.02
CA HIS A 393 12.81 19.90 21.22
C HIS A 393 13.49 18.92 22.19
N PRO A 394 14.70 18.44 21.89
CA PRO A 394 15.37 17.46 22.74
C PRO A 394 15.57 17.98 24.17
N GLN A 395 15.70 19.30 24.37
CA GLN A 395 15.81 19.93 25.69
C GLN A 395 14.63 19.62 26.62
N TRP A 396 13.40 19.52 26.07
CA TRP A 396 12.21 19.13 26.85
C TRP A 396 12.29 17.72 27.42
N LEU A 397 13.12 16.86 26.83
CA LEU A 397 13.38 15.51 27.30
C LEU A 397 14.64 15.46 28.17
N LEU A 398 15.72 16.11 27.73
CA LEU A 398 17.05 16.00 28.32
C LEU A 398 17.14 16.68 29.70
N GLU A 399 16.47 17.81 29.92
CA GLU A 399 16.49 18.51 31.21
C GLU A 399 15.55 17.86 32.25
N PRO A 400 14.25 17.63 31.97
CA PRO A 400 13.31 17.21 33.01
C PRO A 400 13.34 15.69 33.23
N VAL A 401 13.55 14.90 32.18
CA VAL A 401 13.45 13.43 32.23
C VAL A 401 14.80 12.79 32.51
N PHE A 402 15.85 13.24 31.80
CA PHE A 402 17.20 12.67 31.94
C PHE A 402 18.10 13.43 32.93
N GLN A 403 17.71 14.64 33.36
CA GLN A 403 18.44 15.45 34.34
C GLN A 403 19.92 15.63 33.98
N LEU A 404 20.21 15.85 32.70
CA LEU A 404 21.59 15.99 32.24
C LEU A 404 22.17 17.35 32.69
N PRO A 405 23.48 17.42 32.99
CA PRO A 405 24.13 18.67 33.35
C PRO A 405 24.00 19.75 32.26
N PRO A 406 23.95 21.05 32.63
CA PRO A 406 23.86 22.17 31.68
C PRO A 406 24.95 22.15 30.59
N ALA A 407 26.15 21.69 30.95
CA ALA A 407 27.27 21.56 30.03
C ALA A 407 26.99 20.60 28.85
N ILE A 408 26.06 19.65 29.02
CA ILE A 408 25.61 18.75 27.97
C ILE A 408 24.36 19.33 27.31
N THR A 409 23.42 19.93 28.05
CA THR A 409 22.12 20.41 27.51
C THR A 409 22.24 21.69 26.66
N GLU A 410 23.23 22.54 26.94
CA GLU A 410 23.52 23.78 26.20
C GLU A 410 24.58 23.58 25.10
N ALA A 411 25.11 22.37 24.93
CA ALA A 411 26.08 22.11 23.88
C ALA A 411 25.44 22.35 22.50
N VAL A 412 26.15 23.04 21.60
CA VAL A 412 25.72 23.29 20.21
C VAL A 412 25.31 21.98 19.50
N ALA A 413 25.90 20.86 19.90
CA ALA A 413 25.55 19.52 19.44
C ALA A 413 24.07 19.12 19.68
N ASN A 414 23.37 19.67 20.67
CA ASN A 414 21.96 19.33 20.92
C ASN A 414 20.98 19.92 19.91
N TYR A 415 21.39 20.95 19.19
CA TYR A 415 20.65 21.50 18.06
C TYR A 415 21.06 20.84 16.74
N SER A 416 22.00 19.88 16.79
CA SER A 416 22.45 19.15 15.61
C SER A 416 21.42 18.07 15.21
N PRO A 417 21.14 17.89 13.90
CA PRO A 417 20.24 16.85 13.41
C PRO A 417 20.58 15.43 13.89
N GLU A 418 21.85 15.18 14.22
CA GLU A 418 22.38 13.89 14.66
C GLU A 418 21.79 13.47 16.00
N ILE A 419 21.67 14.39 16.96
CA ILE A 419 21.06 14.09 18.27
C ILE A 419 19.57 13.82 18.12
N ILE A 420 18.89 14.53 17.22
CA ILE A 420 17.49 14.27 16.86
C ILE A 420 17.34 12.84 16.30
N ILE A 421 18.24 12.39 15.42
CA ILE A 421 18.24 11.03 14.86
C ILE A 421 18.51 9.97 15.93
N ILE A 422 19.49 10.19 16.82
CA ILE A 422 19.79 9.28 17.94
C ILE A 422 18.57 9.12 18.84
N LEU A 423 17.85 10.20 19.09
CA LEU A 423 16.61 10.21 19.89
C LEU A 423 15.44 9.52 19.16
N LEU A 424 15.45 9.53 17.82
CA LEU A 424 14.46 8.87 16.96
C LEU A 424 14.62 7.34 16.95
N ILE A 425 15.84 6.82 17.06
CA ILE A 425 16.13 5.38 16.95
C ILE A 425 15.32 4.54 17.96
N PRO A 426 15.28 4.86 19.26
CA PRO A 426 14.45 4.14 20.23
C PRO A 426 12.96 4.16 19.88
N VAL A 427 12.46 5.29 19.36
CA VAL A 427 11.05 5.44 18.96
C VAL A 427 10.77 4.61 17.71
N MET A 428 11.67 4.59 16.73
CA MET A 428 11.54 3.72 15.55
C MET A 428 11.58 2.24 15.91
N LEU A 429 12.40 1.86 16.91
CA LEU A 429 12.48 0.48 17.41
C LEU A 429 11.25 0.07 18.25
N LEU A 430 10.44 1.00 18.77
CA LEU A 430 9.18 0.65 19.43
C LEU A 430 8.19 0.00 18.45
N PHE A 431 8.15 0.41 17.19
CA PHE A 431 7.23 -0.18 16.20
C PHE A 431 7.44 -1.69 15.99
N PRO A 432 8.64 -2.20 15.68
CA PRO A 432 8.86 -3.64 15.55
C PRO A 432 8.64 -4.38 16.88
N VAL A 433 8.97 -3.77 18.03
CA VAL A 433 8.72 -4.37 19.35
C VAL A 433 7.22 -4.51 19.63
N ILE A 434 6.44 -3.45 19.41
CA ILE A 434 4.97 -3.47 19.55
C ILE A 434 4.36 -4.48 18.58
N SER A 435 4.85 -4.53 17.34
CA SER A 435 4.42 -5.51 16.34
C SER A 435 4.67 -6.95 16.80
N GLN A 436 5.85 -7.24 17.36
CA GLN A 436 6.15 -8.55 17.95
C GLN A 436 5.23 -8.87 19.14
N ILE A 437 4.97 -7.90 20.02
CA ILE A 437 4.05 -8.09 21.15
C ILE A 437 2.63 -8.40 20.65
N ILE A 438 2.12 -7.65 19.67
CA ILE A 438 0.79 -7.90 19.09
C ILE A 438 0.74 -9.28 18.44
N SER A 439 1.77 -9.65 17.67
CA SER A 439 1.88 -10.97 17.04
C SER A 439 1.88 -12.09 18.09
N TYR A 440 2.64 -11.92 19.17
CA TYR A 440 2.71 -12.86 20.29
C TYR A 440 1.36 -13.00 20.99
N VAL A 441 0.67 -11.89 21.31
CA VAL A 441 -0.66 -11.92 21.95
C VAL A 441 -1.68 -12.57 21.03
N LYS A 442 -1.66 -12.27 19.72
CA LYS A 442 -2.55 -12.89 18.74
C LYS A 442 -2.31 -14.39 18.64
N HIS A 443 -1.06 -14.83 18.58
CA HIS A 443 -0.73 -16.25 18.52
C HIS A 443 -1.17 -16.98 19.79
N ARG A 444 -0.98 -16.37 20.97
CA ARG A 444 -1.44 -16.92 22.24
C ARG A 444 -2.96 -17.03 22.32
N ASN A 445 -3.68 -15.99 21.91
CA ASN A 445 -5.16 -16.02 21.87
C ASN A 445 -5.69 -17.06 20.89
N LEU A 446 -5.04 -17.24 19.73
CA LEU A 446 -5.41 -18.28 18.78
C LEU A 446 -5.20 -19.68 19.37
N MET A 447 -4.09 -19.90 20.07
CA MET A 447 -3.78 -21.17 20.73
C MET A 447 -4.79 -21.50 21.84
N ILE A 448 -5.20 -20.50 22.63
CA ILE A 448 -6.24 -20.65 23.65
C ILE A 448 -7.59 -21.01 23.01
N ARG A 449 -7.98 -20.38 21.89
CA ARG A 449 -9.21 -20.75 21.17
C ARG A 449 -9.16 -22.17 20.62
N LEU A 450 -8.05 -22.59 20.03
CA LEU A 450 -7.89 -23.97 19.55
C LEU A 450 -7.95 -25.00 20.68
N GLN A 451 -7.43 -24.66 21.87
CA GLN A 451 -7.59 -25.52 23.06
C GLN A 451 -9.04 -25.58 23.54
N GLN A 452 -9.78 -24.47 23.47
CA GLN A 452 -11.21 -24.45 23.79
C GLN A 452 -12.04 -25.27 22.79
N GLU A 453 -11.76 -25.15 21.49
CA GLU A 453 -12.41 -25.97 20.46
C GLU A 453 -12.05 -27.46 20.59
N GLY A 454 -10.80 -27.78 20.95
CA GLY A 454 -10.37 -29.14 21.26
C GLY A 454 -11.12 -29.74 22.44
N ARG A 455 -11.24 -28.99 23.54
CA ARG A 455 -12.03 -29.42 24.71
C ARG A 455 -13.52 -29.56 24.42
N ILE A 456 -14.09 -28.67 23.60
CA ILE A 456 -15.50 -28.77 23.19
C ILE A 456 -15.73 -30.02 22.33
N LYS A 457 -14.80 -30.35 21.43
CA LYS A 457 -14.87 -31.60 20.67
C LYS A 457 -14.74 -32.83 21.56
N GLU A 458 -13.84 -32.80 22.52
CA GLU A 458 -13.66 -33.87 23.49
C GLU A 458 -14.94 -34.07 24.31
N ILE A 459 -15.53 -33.01 24.84
CA ILE A 459 -16.83 -33.04 25.55
C ILE A 459 -17.95 -33.54 24.63
N LEU A 460 -18.02 -33.11 23.37
CA LEU A 460 -19.02 -33.59 22.41
C LEU A 460 -18.88 -35.09 22.14
N THR A 461 -17.65 -35.59 21.99
CA THR A 461 -17.42 -37.04 21.85
C THR A 461 -17.76 -37.79 23.13
N THR A 462 -17.44 -37.25 24.30
CA THR A 462 -17.83 -37.89 25.56
C THR A 462 -19.35 -37.92 25.74
N VAL A 463 -20.05 -36.84 25.37
CA VAL A 463 -21.51 -36.78 25.42
C VAL A 463 -22.14 -37.73 24.40
N GLU A 464 -21.57 -37.87 23.21
CA GLU A 464 -22.01 -38.85 22.21
C GLU A 464 -21.80 -40.29 22.69
N ASP A 465 -20.71 -40.56 23.41
CA ASP A 465 -20.45 -41.86 24.04
C ASP A 465 -21.41 -42.13 25.21
N TYR A 466 -21.71 -41.14 26.06
CA TYR A 466 -22.73 -41.27 27.12
C TYR A 466 -24.15 -41.48 26.58
N VAL A 467 -24.48 -40.91 25.42
CA VAL A 467 -25.79 -41.14 24.77
C VAL A 467 -25.87 -42.54 24.18
N LYS A 468 -24.76 -43.09 23.66
CA LYS A 468 -24.71 -44.48 23.18
C LYS A 468 -24.77 -45.50 24.32
N GLU A 469 -24.08 -45.25 25.43
CA GLU A 469 -24.17 -46.11 26.63
C GLU A 469 -25.59 -46.09 27.23
N ALA A 470 -26.27 -44.95 27.21
CA ALA A 470 -27.67 -44.85 27.65
C ALA A 470 -28.65 -45.55 26.69
N GLU A 471 -28.39 -45.54 25.38
CA GLU A 471 -29.18 -46.31 24.40
C GLU A 471 -28.93 -47.82 24.51
N GLU A 472 -27.72 -48.27 24.87
CA GLU A 472 -27.39 -49.69 25.11
C GLU A 472 -27.99 -50.23 26.42
N GLU A 473 -28.14 -49.41 27.48
CA GLU A 473 -28.81 -49.81 28.72
C GLU A 473 -30.34 -49.93 28.59
N GLU A 474 -30.98 -49.20 27.65
CA GLU A 474 -32.43 -49.33 27.38
C GLU A 474 -32.79 -50.56 26.50
N GLU A 475 -31.82 -51.22 25.87
CA GLU A 475 -32.06 -52.39 24.99
C GLU A 475 -31.95 -53.78 25.67
N LEU A 476 -31.70 -53.86 26.98
CA LEU A 476 -31.71 -55.14 27.72
C LEU A 476 -33.13 -55.49 28.22
N PRO A 477 -33.77 -56.55 27.68
CA PRO A 477 -35.13 -56.92 28.09
C PRO A 477 -35.14 -57.77 29.37
N GLU A 478 -36.20 -57.57 30.16
CA GLU A 478 -36.67 -58.47 31.22
C GLU A 478 -36.70 -59.94 30.76
N ALA A 479 -35.98 -60.85 31.44
CA ALA A 479 -36.36 -62.27 31.55
C ALA A 479 -35.52 -63.05 32.61
N GLU A 480 -36.26 -63.71 33.52
CA GLU A 480 -35.92 -64.92 34.29
C GLU A 480 -34.85 -64.79 35.40
N GLY A 481 -35.03 -65.26 36.64
CA GLY A 481 -35.95 -66.25 37.18
C GLY A 481 -35.19 -67.10 38.21
N VAL A 482 -35.52 -66.92 39.49
CA VAL A 482 -35.41 -67.87 40.63
C VAL A 482 -34.32 -68.94 40.59
N THR A 483 -33.40 -68.92 41.56
CA THR A 483 -33.09 -70.10 42.40
C THR A 483 -32.71 -69.69 43.82
N VAL A 484 -33.41 -70.30 44.76
CA VAL A 484 -33.13 -70.33 46.20
C VAL A 484 -32.07 -71.41 46.42
N GLU A 485 -30.98 -71.10 47.12
CA GLU A 485 -30.23 -72.13 47.83
C GLU A 485 -29.72 -71.59 49.19
N GLU A 486 -30.01 -72.39 50.20
CA GLU A 486 -29.82 -72.21 51.64
C GLU A 486 -28.38 -72.55 52.07
N ALA A 487 -28.06 -72.21 53.33
CA ALA A 487 -26.93 -72.68 54.16
C ALA A 487 -25.56 -71.98 53.92
N THR A 488 -24.78 -71.56 54.93
CA THR A 488 -24.80 -71.78 56.38
C THR A 488 -23.84 -70.80 57.08
N THR A 489 -24.24 -70.38 58.28
CA THR A 489 -23.45 -70.04 59.48
C THR A 489 -21.91 -70.22 59.47
N GLU A 490 -21.18 -69.21 59.98
CA GLU A 490 -20.31 -69.25 61.18
C GLU A 490 -19.42 -67.97 61.21
N ALA A 491 -19.63 -67.04 62.15
CA ALA A 491 -18.98 -66.93 63.46
C ALA A 491 -17.58 -66.26 63.44
N THR A 492 -17.51 -64.96 63.73
CA THR A 492 -16.95 -64.37 64.98
C THR A 492 -17.12 -62.85 65.00
#